data_AF-A0A8H4Q6S2-F1
#
_entry.id   AF-A0A8H4Q6S2-F1
#
_cell.length_a   1.000
_cell.length_b   1.000
_cell.length_c   1.000
_cell.angle_alpha   90.00
_cell.angle_beta   90.00
_cell.angle_gamma   90.00
#
_symmetry.space_group_name_H-M   'P 1'
#
loop_
_entity.id
_entity.type
_entity.pdbx_description
1 polymer ?
#
loop_
_entity_poly.entity_id
_entity_poly.type
_entity_poly.pdbx_seq_one_letter_code
_entity_poly.pdbx_strand_id
1 'polypeptide(L)'
;MILPVLRSLSDCADFKLTVEPFIPQLYALPARASAIRSVQGLSQLYAQTNPLVSAFAVSVVLGAVFLVASEINRNYSQVDRFWSILPNIYVVHLAAWARLAGIPHGRVDLIAVFTTLWSCRLTFNYWRRGGYEVGSEDYRWEIVKSRTHPLAFFLLNVTFISFIQSVLLFTISCLPAYVILLSSRFQPEVSAADVGYFTVEVLLVLSEWISDGQQWHYQNAKRKYQQDAKLPKGWHQADLDRGFITSGLWAYSRHPNFLAEQAIWFILYNWACHATNTMYNWSGVGCASLILLFQGSTLLTESITAGKYTEYAEYQRQVGMFMPMSLRGYRSNTHRPKVINASDAAKRQQEARKQK
;
A
#
# COMPACT_ATOMS: atom_id res chain seq x y z
N MET A 1 20.18 27.56 6.36
CA MET A 1 18.73 27.58 6.63
C MET A 1 18.21 26.16 6.57
N ILE A 2 17.28 25.77 7.45
CA ILE A 2 16.80 24.38 7.56
C ILE A 2 15.54 24.14 6.73
N LEU A 3 14.68 25.16 6.63
CA LEU A 3 13.54 25.22 5.71
C LEU A 3 13.76 26.30 4.64
N PRO A 4 13.07 26.19 3.49
CA PRO A 4 13.17 27.18 2.43
C PRO A 4 12.59 28.53 2.86
N VAL A 5 13.11 29.61 2.26
CA VAL A 5 12.50 30.94 2.32
C VAL A 5 11.48 31.00 1.20
N LEU A 6 10.20 31.00 1.57
CA LEU A 6 9.07 31.00 0.65
C LEU A 6 8.32 32.31 0.81
N ARG A 7 7.77 32.84 -0.28
CA ARG A 7 7.05 34.12 -0.31
C ARG A 7 5.53 33.94 -0.46
N SER A 8 5.10 32.79 -0.99
CA SER A 8 3.70 32.48 -1.24
C SER A 8 3.35 31.03 -0.94
N LEU A 9 2.05 30.72 -0.85
CA LEU A 9 1.55 29.35 -0.74
C LEU A 9 1.94 28.47 -1.93
N SER A 10 1.95 29.02 -3.14
CA SER A 10 2.34 28.27 -4.34
C SER A 10 3.83 27.94 -4.36
N ASP A 11 4.68 28.74 -3.70
CA ASP A 11 6.12 28.44 -3.59
C ASP A 11 6.35 27.14 -2.80
N CYS A 12 5.47 26.78 -1.87
CA CYS A 12 5.51 25.51 -1.13
C CYS A 12 5.36 24.28 -2.05
N ALA A 13 4.81 24.47 -3.25
CA ALA A 13 4.63 23.45 -4.27
C ALA A 13 5.73 23.46 -5.36
N ASP A 14 6.72 24.35 -5.27
CA ASP A 14 7.81 24.46 -6.25
C ASP A 14 9.03 23.62 -5.80
N PHE A 15 9.45 22.66 -6.63
CA PHE A 15 10.57 21.77 -6.33
C PHE A 15 11.92 22.51 -6.20
N LYS A 16 12.16 23.51 -7.06
CA LYS A 16 13.41 24.28 -7.08
C LYS A 16 13.57 25.15 -5.84
N LEU A 17 12.45 25.55 -5.24
CA LEU A 17 12.45 26.33 -4.00
C LEU A 17 12.49 25.43 -2.77
N THR A 18 11.79 24.29 -2.79
CA THR A 18 11.51 23.49 -1.58
C THR A 18 12.39 22.27 -1.38
N VAL A 19 13.01 21.74 -2.45
CA VAL A 19 13.79 20.49 -2.43
C VAL A 19 15.22 20.72 -2.91
N GLU A 20 15.40 21.29 -4.11
CA GLU A 20 16.70 21.47 -4.75
C GLU A 20 17.77 22.14 -3.85
N PRO A 21 17.45 23.20 -3.07
CA PRO A 21 18.44 23.86 -2.21
C PRO A 21 18.94 22.99 -1.05
N PHE A 22 18.22 21.91 -0.73
CA PHE A 22 18.53 21.00 0.37
C PHE A 22 19.24 19.73 -0.07
N ILE A 23 19.37 19.48 -1.38
CA ILE A 23 20.13 18.34 -1.92
C ILE A 23 21.57 18.28 -1.35
N PRO A 24 22.32 19.38 -1.21
CA PRO A 24 23.66 19.33 -0.59
C PRO A 24 23.66 18.79 0.85
N GLN A 25 22.56 18.96 1.61
CA GLN A 25 22.46 18.38 2.95
C GLN A 25 22.47 16.85 2.92
N LEU A 26 21.86 16.23 1.89
CA LEU A 26 21.85 14.79 1.72
C LEU A 26 23.27 14.23 1.58
N TYR A 27 24.09 14.85 0.73
CA TYR A 27 25.47 14.42 0.51
C TYR A 27 26.37 14.67 1.73
N ALA A 28 26.11 15.73 2.49
CA ALA A 28 26.85 16.03 3.71
C ALA A 28 26.43 15.16 4.92
N LEU A 29 25.24 14.56 4.89
CA LEU A 29 24.64 13.88 6.04
C LEU A 29 25.50 12.72 6.58
N PRO A 30 26.09 11.82 5.76
CA PRO A 30 26.93 10.73 6.27
C PRO A 30 28.14 11.22 7.05
N ALA A 31 28.83 12.25 6.55
CA ALA A 31 30.00 12.84 7.21
C ALA A 31 29.62 13.56 8.51
N ARG A 32 28.47 14.26 8.52
CA ARG A 32 27.95 14.89 9.75
C ARG A 32 27.52 13.86 10.78
N ALA A 33 26.90 12.76 10.34
CA ALA A 33 26.45 11.69 11.22
C ALA A 33 27.62 10.93 11.85
N SER A 34 28.67 10.64 11.08
CA SER A 34 29.86 9.93 11.58
C SER A 34 30.68 10.73 12.59
N ALA A 35 30.52 12.05 12.62
CA ALA A 35 31.16 12.95 13.59
C ALA A 35 30.44 13.02 14.95
N ILE A 36 29.20 12.52 15.06
CA ILE A 36 28.43 12.58 16.31
C ILE A 36 29.03 11.64 17.37
N ARG A 37 29.13 12.15 18.60
CA ARG A 37 29.63 11.41 19.77
C ARG A 37 28.69 11.48 20.99
N SER A 38 27.54 12.13 20.86
CA SER A 38 26.57 12.31 21.95
C SER A 38 25.13 12.34 21.44
N VAL A 39 24.18 12.04 22.34
CA VAL A 39 22.72 12.13 22.06
C VAL A 39 22.31 13.55 21.71
N GLN A 40 22.94 14.55 22.35
CA GLN A 40 22.72 15.95 22.03
C GLN A 40 23.17 16.30 20.61
N GLY A 41 24.32 15.77 20.16
CA GLY A 41 24.78 15.93 18.78
C GLY A 41 23.82 15.30 17.75
N LEU A 42 23.22 14.16 18.08
CA LEU A 42 22.17 13.54 17.25
C LEU A 42 20.91 14.40 17.16
N SER A 43 20.45 14.89 18.31
CA SER A 43 19.27 15.77 18.38
C SER A 43 19.50 17.06 17.59
N GLN A 44 20.72 17.62 17.66
CA GLN A 44 21.11 18.79 16.90
C GLN A 44 21.18 18.51 15.40
N LEU A 45 21.77 17.38 14.97
CA LEU A 45 21.80 17.01 13.56
C LEU A 45 20.38 16.87 13.00
N TYR A 46 19.49 16.22 13.76
CA TYR A 46 18.09 16.04 13.40
C TYR A 46 17.38 17.39 13.23
N ALA A 47 17.47 18.27 14.23
CA ALA A 47 16.84 19.59 14.19
C ALA A 47 17.42 20.50 13.09
N GLN A 48 18.70 20.35 12.74
CA GLN A 48 19.38 21.18 11.74
C GLN A 48 19.36 20.62 10.32
N THR A 49 18.75 19.45 10.10
CA THR A 49 18.60 18.86 8.77
C THR A 49 17.17 19.09 8.31
N ASN A 50 17.01 19.43 7.03
CA ASN A 50 15.68 19.55 6.45
C ASN A 50 14.92 18.21 6.64
N PRO A 51 13.69 18.23 7.16
CA PRO A 51 13.00 17.01 7.55
C PRO A 51 12.73 16.08 6.37
N LEU A 52 12.56 16.62 5.16
CA LEU A 52 12.42 15.84 3.94
C LEU A 52 13.71 15.08 3.61
N VAL A 53 14.86 15.72 3.76
CA VAL A 53 16.18 15.12 3.52
C VAL A 53 16.44 13.99 4.53
N SER A 54 16.13 14.21 5.80
CA SER A 54 16.25 13.17 6.83
C SER A 54 15.39 11.94 6.50
N ALA A 55 14.13 12.15 6.14
CA ALA A 55 13.22 11.07 5.78
C ALA A 55 13.67 10.31 4.52
N PHE A 56 14.12 11.04 3.48
CA PHE A 56 14.65 10.42 2.26
C PHE A 56 15.92 9.60 2.54
N ALA A 57 16.86 10.14 3.32
CA ALA A 57 18.08 9.42 3.71
C ALA A 57 17.75 8.13 4.46
N VAL A 58 16.77 8.15 5.38
CA VAL A 58 16.29 6.95 6.07
C VAL A 58 15.70 5.94 5.07
N SER A 59 14.92 6.39 4.08
CA SER A 59 14.37 5.48 3.06
C SER A 59 15.46 4.76 2.25
N VAL A 60 16.56 5.45 1.91
CA VAL A 60 17.71 4.87 1.20
C VAL A 60 18.45 3.86 2.08
N VAL A 61 18.69 4.20 3.35
CA VAL A 61 19.33 3.28 4.31
C VAL A 61 18.47 2.03 4.52
N LEU A 62 17.15 2.19 4.68
CA LEU A 62 16.23 1.06 4.79
C LEU A 62 16.21 0.21 3.52
N GLY A 63 16.29 0.81 2.33
CA GLY A 63 16.44 0.07 1.07
C GLY A 63 17.68 -0.83 1.08
N ALA A 64 18.82 -0.33 1.56
CA ALA A 64 20.04 -1.13 1.72
C ALA A 64 19.86 -2.25 2.76
N VAL A 65 19.19 -1.97 3.88
CA VAL A 65 18.88 -2.98 4.91
C VAL A 65 17.97 -4.07 4.35
N PHE A 66 16.93 -3.72 3.59
CA PHE A 66 16.03 -4.70 2.96
C PHE A 66 16.76 -5.55 1.91
N LEU A 67 17.69 -4.96 1.15
CA LEU A 67 18.51 -5.70 0.21
C LEU A 67 19.38 -6.73 0.93
N VAL A 68 20.12 -6.32 1.96
CA VAL A 68 20.99 -7.23 2.71
C VAL A 68 20.17 -8.31 3.40
N ALA A 69 19.07 -7.94 4.07
CA ALA A 69 18.22 -8.89 4.76
C ALA A 69 17.53 -9.88 3.81
N SER A 70 17.11 -9.44 2.62
CA SER A 70 16.47 -10.31 1.63
C SER A 70 17.45 -11.31 1.02
N GLU A 71 18.69 -10.89 0.75
CA GLU A 71 19.73 -11.78 0.21
C GLU A 71 20.23 -12.80 1.23
N ILE A 72 20.39 -12.40 2.51
CA ILE A 72 20.79 -13.31 3.59
C ILE A 72 19.71 -14.36 3.84
N ASN A 73 18.45 -13.92 3.99
CA ASN A 73 17.35 -14.82 4.37
C ASN A 73 16.71 -15.52 3.17
N ARG A 74 17.06 -15.13 1.94
CA ARG A 74 16.39 -15.56 0.70
C ARG A 74 14.87 -15.37 0.75
N ASN A 75 14.45 -14.32 1.46
CA ASN A 75 13.06 -13.92 1.65
C ASN A 75 12.91 -12.46 1.22
N TYR A 76 12.22 -12.22 0.12
CA TYR A 76 12.10 -10.93 -0.57
C TYR A 76 10.91 -10.09 -0.06
N SER A 77 10.15 -10.61 0.91
CA SER A 77 9.11 -9.88 1.63
C SER A 77 9.64 -9.04 2.80
N GLN A 78 10.93 -8.67 2.82
CA GLN A 78 11.46 -7.82 3.89
C GLN A 78 10.74 -6.48 3.94
N VAL A 79 10.65 -5.79 2.81
CA VAL A 79 9.94 -4.50 2.72
C VAL A 79 8.45 -4.63 3.00
N ASP A 80 7.82 -5.75 2.59
CA ASP A 80 6.39 -6.02 2.77
C ASP A 80 5.94 -5.92 4.24
N ARG A 81 6.82 -6.30 5.17
CA ARG A 81 6.58 -6.21 6.63
C ARG A 81 6.52 -4.77 7.14
N PHE A 82 7.19 -3.86 6.45
CA PHE A 82 7.33 -2.45 6.80
C PHE A 82 6.36 -1.54 6.06
N TRP A 83 5.68 -2.04 5.02
CA TRP A 83 4.63 -1.31 4.29
C TRP A 83 3.61 -0.69 5.23
N SER A 84 3.16 -1.44 6.25
CA SER A 84 2.15 -0.96 7.20
C SER A 84 2.64 0.07 8.23
N ILE A 85 3.95 0.33 8.28
CA ILE A 85 4.59 1.08 9.38
C ILE A 85 5.24 2.36 8.87
N LEU A 86 6.05 2.26 7.80
CA LEU A 86 6.92 3.36 7.37
C LEU A 86 6.17 4.63 6.95
N PRO A 87 5.07 4.58 6.19
CA PRO A 87 4.34 5.79 5.82
C PRO A 87 3.89 6.61 7.05
N ASN A 88 3.45 5.93 8.12
CA ASN A 88 3.10 6.61 9.37
C ASN A 88 4.34 7.18 10.06
N ILE A 89 5.44 6.42 10.14
CA ILE A 89 6.69 6.91 10.75
C ILE A 89 7.18 8.18 10.05
N TYR A 90 7.11 8.26 8.73
CA TYR A 90 7.53 9.47 8.01
C TYR A 90 6.68 10.69 8.35
N VAL A 91 5.37 10.54 8.52
CA VAL A 91 4.50 11.65 8.91
C VAL A 91 4.69 12.03 10.39
N VAL A 92 4.78 11.07 11.29
CA VAL A 92 5.07 11.31 12.71
C VAL A 92 6.43 12.00 12.88
N HIS A 93 7.42 11.61 12.07
CA HIS A 93 8.71 12.31 11.98
C HIS A 93 8.54 13.79 11.62
N LEU A 94 7.72 14.13 10.61
CA LEU A 94 7.45 15.53 10.27
C LEU A 94 6.78 16.29 11.41
N ALA A 95 5.81 15.67 12.09
CA ALA A 95 5.12 16.28 13.24
C ALA A 95 6.09 16.53 14.42
N ALA A 96 6.94 15.55 14.73
CA ALA A 96 7.97 15.68 15.77
C ALA A 96 8.99 16.77 15.43
N TRP A 97 9.46 16.78 14.17
CA TRP A 97 10.38 17.80 13.69
C TRP A 97 9.78 19.20 13.75
N ALA A 98 8.51 19.36 13.36
CA ALA A 98 7.80 20.64 13.39
C ALA A 98 7.72 21.23 14.81
N ARG A 99 7.44 20.39 15.81
CA ARG A 99 7.43 20.79 17.24
C ARG A 99 8.80 21.24 17.72
N LEU A 100 9.85 20.50 17.37
CA LEU A 100 11.23 20.83 17.74
C LEU A 100 11.69 22.14 17.07
N ALA A 101 11.24 22.40 15.85
CA ALA A 101 11.52 23.64 15.13
C ALA A 101 10.63 24.83 15.57
N GLY A 102 9.64 24.61 16.44
CA GLY A 102 8.71 25.65 16.90
C GLY A 102 7.81 26.22 15.80
N ILE A 103 7.47 25.43 14.79
CA ILE A 103 6.59 25.84 13.69
C ILE A 103 5.19 25.23 13.83
N PRO A 104 4.16 25.84 13.20
CA PRO A 104 2.80 25.31 13.24
C PRO A 104 2.75 23.85 12.76
N HIS A 105 2.16 22.98 13.58
CA HIS A 105 2.17 21.52 13.37
C HIS A 105 0.75 20.91 13.31
N GLY A 106 -0.31 21.65 13.63
CA GLY A 106 -1.66 21.10 13.79
C GLY A 106 -2.20 20.39 12.54
N ARG A 107 -1.89 20.90 11.35
CA ARG A 107 -2.29 20.27 10.08
C ARG A 107 -1.57 18.94 9.86
N VAL A 108 -0.28 18.87 10.19
CA VAL A 108 0.51 17.63 10.09
C VAL A 108 0.12 16.62 11.17
N ASP A 109 -0.30 17.09 12.35
CA ASP A 109 -0.84 16.21 13.39
C ASP A 109 -2.11 15.49 12.93
N LEU A 110 -3.01 16.16 12.20
CA LEU A 110 -4.18 15.49 11.61
C LEU A 110 -3.76 14.37 10.66
N ILE A 111 -2.75 14.64 9.82
CA ILE A 111 -2.19 13.63 8.92
C ILE A 111 -1.62 12.46 9.74
N ALA A 112 -0.86 12.74 10.80
CA ALA A 112 -0.28 11.73 11.67
C ALA A 112 -1.33 10.86 12.35
N VAL A 113 -2.46 11.45 12.77
CA VAL A 113 -3.59 10.70 13.36
C VAL A 113 -4.20 9.76 12.31
N PHE A 114 -4.49 10.24 11.10
CA PHE A 114 -5.04 9.37 10.05
C PHE A 114 -4.05 8.25 9.71
N THR A 115 -2.76 8.57 9.49
CA THR A 115 -1.77 7.56 9.10
C THR A 115 -1.53 6.56 10.22
N THR A 116 -1.72 6.96 11.49
CA THR A 116 -1.68 6.04 12.62
C THR A 116 -2.86 5.07 12.59
N LEU A 117 -4.09 5.56 12.34
CA LEU A 117 -5.25 4.68 12.17
C LEU A 117 -5.07 3.71 11.00
N TRP A 118 -4.60 4.21 9.85
CA TRP A 118 -4.27 3.39 8.68
C TRP A 118 -3.20 2.34 8.99
N SER A 119 -2.14 2.72 9.71
CA SER A 119 -1.03 1.85 10.09
C SER A 119 -1.50 0.75 11.04
N CYS A 120 -2.22 1.09 12.12
CA CYS A 120 -2.81 0.13 13.04
C CYS A 120 -3.70 -0.89 12.30
N ARG A 121 -4.56 -0.41 11.39
CA ARG A 121 -5.42 -1.26 10.55
C ARG A 121 -4.61 -2.20 9.68
N LEU A 122 -3.63 -1.69 8.92
CA LEU A 122 -2.86 -2.50 7.98
C LEU A 122 -1.95 -3.50 8.69
N THR A 123 -1.30 -3.07 9.77
CA THR A 123 -0.45 -3.94 10.61
C THR A 123 -1.28 -5.07 11.20
N PHE A 124 -2.48 -4.78 11.74
CA PHE A 124 -3.40 -5.82 12.21
C PHE A 124 -3.80 -6.78 11.09
N ASN A 125 -4.15 -6.27 9.91
CA ASN A 125 -4.54 -7.09 8.76
C ASN A 125 -3.40 -7.98 8.26
N TYR A 126 -2.17 -7.47 8.26
CA TYR A 126 -0.99 -8.24 7.87
C TYR A 126 -0.62 -9.28 8.93
N TRP A 127 -0.65 -8.91 10.21
CA TRP A 127 -0.41 -9.81 11.34
C TRP A 127 -1.39 -10.98 11.39
N ARG A 128 -2.70 -10.72 11.32
CA ARG A 128 -3.72 -11.79 11.39
C ARG A 128 -3.60 -12.80 10.24
N ARG A 129 -2.99 -12.40 9.12
CA ARG A 129 -2.73 -13.25 7.96
C ARG A 129 -1.42 -14.04 8.05
N GLY A 130 -0.68 -13.94 9.16
CA GLY A 130 0.60 -14.61 9.37
C GLY A 130 1.80 -13.88 8.77
N GLY A 131 1.65 -12.62 8.31
CA GLY A 131 2.72 -11.90 7.61
C GLY A 131 4.00 -11.68 8.43
N TYR A 132 3.88 -11.66 9.76
CA TYR A 132 5.01 -11.54 10.69
C TYR A 132 5.54 -12.89 11.20
N GLU A 133 4.98 -14.01 10.76
CA GLU A 133 5.51 -15.33 11.11
C GLU A 133 6.90 -15.54 10.48
N VAL A 134 7.77 -16.25 11.20
CA VAL A 134 9.13 -16.56 10.73
C VAL A 134 9.03 -17.40 9.45
N GLY A 135 9.69 -16.92 8.39
CA GLY A 135 9.66 -17.58 7.07
C GLY A 135 8.49 -17.19 6.18
N SER A 136 7.50 -16.41 6.66
CA SER A 136 6.41 -15.91 5.81
C SER A 136 6.96 -15.10 4.63
N GLU A 137 6.54 -15.44 3.42
CA GLU A 137 6.87 -14.73 2.19
C GLU A 137 5.62 -14.61 1.32
N ASP A 138 5.50 -13.51 0.59
CA ASP A 138 4.49 -13.39 -0.45
C ASP A 138 4.74 -14.41 -1.56
N TYR A 139 3.78 -15.32 -1.74
CA TYR A 139 3.85 -16.42 -2.72
C TYR A 139 4.13 -15.93 -4.16
N ARG A 140 3.85 -14.66 -4.48
CA ARG A 140 4.12 -14.09 -5.80
C ARG A 140 5.63 -14.03 -6.08
N TRP A 141 6.48 -13.89 -5.06
CA TRP A 141 7.93 -13.86 -5.24
C TRP A 141 8.46 -15.19 -5.77
N GLU A 142 7.95 -16.33 -5.27
CA GLU A 142 8.31 -17.66 -5.81
C GLU A 142 7.93 -17.79 -7.28
N ILE A 143 6.73 -17.33 -7.66
CA ILE A 143 6.25 -17.36 -9.05
C ILE A 143 7.13 -16.49 -9.94
N VAL A 144 7.43 -15.25 -9.54
CA VAL A 144 8.29 -14.34 -10.31
C VAL A 144 9.69 -14.92 -10.44
N LYS A 145 10.26 -15.44 -9.35
CA LYS A 145 11.59 -16.06 -9.32
C LYS A 145 11.68 -17.27 -10.24
N SER A 146 10.65 -18.12 -10.27
CA SER A 146 10.61 -19.32 -11.13
C SER A 146 10.61 -18.99 -12.64
N ARG A 147 10.21 -17.77 -13.00
CA ARG A 147 10.08 -17.30 -14.40
C ARG A 147 11.17 -16.32 -14.81
N THR A 148 12.12 -16.02 -13.92
CA THR A 148 13.12 -14.95 -14.13
C THR A 148 14.53 -15.51 -14.01
N HIS A 149 15.42 -15.09 -14.89
CA HIS A 149 16.84 -15.44 -14.80
C HIS A 149 17.44 -14.92 -13.47
N PRO A 150 18.33 -15.66 -12.77
CA PRO A 150 18.83 -15.27 -11.45
C PRO A 150 19.42 -13.85 -11.38
N LEU A 151 20.18 -13.44 -12.40
CA LEU A 151 20.74 -12.08 -12.46
C LEU A 151 19.64 -11.02 -12.60
N ALA A 152 18.62 -11.27 -13.43
CA ALA A 152 17.51 -10.34 -13.60
C ALA A 152 16.67 -10.25 -12.32
N PHE A 153 16.50 -11.36 -11.60
CA PHE A 153 15.82 -11.37 -10.30
C PHE A 153 16.63 -10.63 -9.23
N PHE A 154 17.96 -10.78 -9.21
CA PHE A 154 18.81 -9.99 -8.32
C PHE A 154 18.72 -8.49 -8.63
N LEU A 155 18.74 -8.10 -9.91
CA LEU A 155 18.53 -6.70 -10.30
C LEU A 155 17.14 -6.20 -9.92
N LEU A 156 16.11 -7.03 -10.06
CA LEU A 156 14.76 -6.72 -9.57
C LEU A 156 14.76 -6.53 -8.05
N ASN A 157 15.51 -7.35 -7.30
CA ASN A 157 15.62 -7.22 -5.85
C ASN A 157 16.29 -5.88 -5.46
N VAL A 158 17.46 -5.60 -6.04
CA VAL A 158 18.21 -4.36 -5.79
C VAL A 158 17.37 -3.14 -6.16
N THR A 159 16.82 -3.09 -7.38
CA THR A 159 16.15 -1.89 -7.86
C THR A 159 14.74 -1.76 -7.28
N PHE A 160 13.88 -2.74 -7.55
CA PHE A 160 12.46 -2.64 -7.27
C PHE A 160 12.12 -3.03 -5.84
N ILE A 161 12.38 -4.29 -5.46
CA ILE A 161 11.93 -4.87 -4.19
C ILE A 161 12.50 -4.11 -3.00
N SER A 162 13.78 -3.74 -3.06
CA SER A 162 14.47 -3.10 -1.93
C SER A 162 14.38 -1.58 -1.97
N PHE A 163 14.89 -0.95 -3.03
CA PHE A 163 15.04 0.51 -3.06
C PHE A 163 13.78 1.25 -3.50
N ILE A 164 13.17 0.90 -4.65
CA ILE A 164 11.96 1.60 -5.13
C ILE A 164 10.81 1.44 -4.15
N GLN A 165 10.59 0.25 -3.57
CA GLN A 165 9.54 0.05 -2.57
C GLN A 165 9.79 0.89 -1.31
N SER A 166 11.02 0.94 -0.79
CA SER A 166 11.36 1.78 0.38
C SER A 166 11.15 3.28 0.09
N VAL A 167 11.62 3.75 -1.07
CA VAL A 167 11.42 5.14 -1.50
C VAL A 167 9.94 5.42 -1.76
N LEU A 168 9.17 4.47 -2.29
CA LEU A 168 7.73 4.63 -2.51
C LEU A 168 6.97 4.87 -1.20
N LEU A 169 7.29 4.13 -0.14
CA LEU A 169 6.67 4.32 1.19
C LEU A 169 6.94 5.71 1.76
N PHE A 170 8.14 6.22 1.51
CA PHE A 170 8.48 7.62 1.77
C PHE A 170 7.67 8.56 0.89
N THR A 171 7.58 8.33 -0.42
CA THR A 171 7.02 9.31 -1.33
C THR A 171 5.50 9.46 -1.23
N ILE A 172 4.76 8.38 -0.98
CA ILE A 172 3.29 8.42 -0.87
C ILE A 172 2.80 9.26 0.31
N SER A 173 3.58 9.33 1.38
CA SER A 173 3.18 9.93 2.66
C SER A 173 3.95 11.21 2.98
N CYS A 174 5.28 11.15 2.91
CA CYS A 174 6.15 12.23 3.39
C CYS A 174 6.11 13.45 2.47
N LEU A 175 6.04 13.27 1.14
CA LEU A 175 6.05 14.40 0.22
C LEU A 175 4.81 15.30 0.39
N PRO A 176 3.57 14.78 0.28
CA PRO A 176 2.39 15.64 0.44
C PRO A 176 2.31 16.22 1.86
N ALA A 177 2.66 15.45 2.89
CA ALA A 177 2.71 15.94 4.27
C ALA A 177 3.76 17.05 4.46
N TYR A 178 4.91 16.98 3.80
CA TYR A 178 5.94 18.02 3.82
C TYR A 178 5.46 19.31 3.11
N VAL A 179 4.75 19.18 1.99
CA VAL A 179 4.14 20.34 1.31
C VAL A 179 3.12 21.02 2.22
N ILE A 180 2.29 20.26 2.93
CA ILE A 180 1.33 20.79 3.92
C ILE A 180 2.05 21.41 5.13
N LEU A 181 3.17 20.83 5.58
CA LEU A 181 4.00 21.43 6.63
C LEU A 181 4.53 22.81 6.21
N LEU A 182 4.99 22.95 4.97
CA LEU A 182 5.49 24.23 4.45
C LEU A 182 4.37 25.27 4.36
N SER A 183 3.19 24.89 3.88
CA SER A 183 2.04 25.81 3.78
C SER A 183 1.49 26.21 5.16
N SER A 184 1.68 25.38 6.19
CA SER A 184 1.30 25.69 7.58
C SER A 184 2.01 26.94 8.13
N ARG A 185 3.13 27.37 7.53
CA ARG A 185 3.80 28.63 7.90
C ARG A 185 3.04 29.89 7.45
N PHE A 186 2.19 29.76 6.44
CA PHE A 186 1.33 30.84 5.93
C PHE A 186 -0.10 30.71 6.48
N GLN A 187 -0.55 29.47 6.68
CA GLN A 187 -1.88 29.13 7.21
C GLN A 187 -1.70 28.19 8.42
N PRO A 188 -1.41 28.75 9.61
CA PRO A 188 -1.02 27.96 10.79
C PRO A 188 -2.17 27.15 11.39
N GLU A 189 -3.40 27.66 11.25
CA GLU A 189 -4.58 27.06 11.83
C GLU A 189 -5.13 25.92 10.96
N VAL A 190 -5.75 24.95 11.62
CA VAL A 190 -6.52 23.90 10.96
C VAL A 190 -7.79 24.52 10.38
N SER A 191 -7.96 24.40 9.06
CA SER A 191 -9.14 24.88 8.33
C SER A 191 -10.24 23.83 8.25
N ALA A 192 -11.45 24.25 7.87
CA ALA A 192 -12.55 23.32 7.61
C ALA A 192 -12.24 22.34 6.45
N ALA A 193 -11.45 22.77 5.46
CA ALA A 193 -11.01 21.89 4.37
C ALA A 193 -10.08 20.79 4.89
N ASP A 194 -9.14 21.12 5.79
CA ASP A 194 -8.25 20.15 6.43
C ASP A 194 -9.07 19.06 7.17
N VAL A 195 -10.10 19.47 7.91
CA VAL A 195 -11.02 18.53 8.59
C VAL A 195 -11.80 17.68 7.57
N GLY A 196 -12.20 18.25 6.43
CA GLY A 196 -12.86 17.54 5.34
C GLY A 196 -11.98 16.45 4.74
N TYR A 197 -10.73 16.77 4.38
CA TYR A 197 -9.76 15.82 3.85
C TYR A 197 -9.48 14.69 4.85
N PHE A 198 -9.19 15.03 6.12
CA PHE A 198 -9.01 14.06 7.19
C PHE A 198 -10.22 13.12 7.34
N THR A 199 -11.45 13.67 7.29
CA THR A 199 -12.67 12.87 7.40
C THR A 199 -12.79 11.88 6.25
N VAL A 200 -12.52 12.31 5.01
CA VAL A 200 -12.54 11.43 3.83
C VAL A 200 -11.51 10.31 3.96
N GLU A 201 -10.28 10.63 4.39
CA GLU A 201 -9.23 9.63 4.62
C GLU A 201 -9.63 8.59 5.68
N VAL A 202 -10.20 9.02 6.81
CA VAL A 202 -10.70 8.10 7.84
C VAL A 202 -11.83 7.21 7.33
N LEU A 203 -12.75 7.75 6.51
CA LEU A 203 -13.80 6.95 5.87
C LEU A 203 -13.23 5.93 4.87
N LEU A 204 -12.16 6.27 4.16
CA LEU A 204 -11.47 5.33 3.29
C LEU A 204 -10.76 4.22 4.08
N VAL A 205 -10.12 4.55 5.21
CA VAL A 205 -9.54 3.55 6.14
C VAL A 205 -10.63 2.61 6.67
N LEU A 206 -11.83 3.13 6.97
CA LEU A 206 -12.97 2.30 7.36
C LEU A 206 -13.43 1.38 6.22
N SER A 207 -13.45 1.88 4.97
CA SER A 207 -13.74 1.07 3.78
C SER A 207 -12.73 -0.08 3.60
N GLU A 208 -11.44 0.18 3.81
CA GLU A 208 -10.40 -0.85 3.82
C GLU A 208 -10.63 -1.89 4.91
N TRP A 209 -10.93 -1.46 6.14
CA TRP A 209 -11.22 -2.37 7.25
C TRP A 209 -12.40 -3.31 6.93
N ILE A 210 -13.48 -2.76 6.36
CA ILE A 210 -14.66 -3.53 5.95
C ILE A 210 -14.32 -4.52 4.84
N SER A 211 -13.64 -4.06 3.77
CA SER A 211 -13.30 -4.91 2.62
C SER A 211 -12.30 -6.01 2.97
N ASP A 212 -11.28 -5.70 3.77
CA ASP A 212 -10.33 -6.67 4.32
C ASP A 212 -11.04 -7.67 5.25
N GLY A 213 -11.98 -7.19 6.09
CA GLY A 213 -12.81 -8.04 6.94
C GLY A 213 -13.67 -9.01 6.14
N GLN A 214 -14.35 -8.55 5.09
CA GLN A 214 -15.12 -9.41 4.17
C GLN A 214 -14.25 -10.51 3.56
N GLN A 215 -13.06 -10.17 3.06
CA GLN A 215 -12.11 -11.14 2.52
C GLN A 215 -11.64 -12.13 3.59
N TRP A 216 -11.31 -11.65 4.79
CA TRP A 216 -10.87 -12.49 5.91
C TRP A 216 -11.93 -13.51 6.32
N HIS A 217 -13.18 -13.08 6.48
CA HIS A 217 -14.30 -13.96 6.82
C HIS A 217 -14.52 -15.02 5.73
N TYR A 218 -14.48 -14.63 4.46
CA TYR A 218 -14.59 -15.57 3.34
C TYR A 218 -13.47 -16.63 3.35
N GLN A 219 -12.21 -16.20 3.44
CA GLN A 219 -11.08 -17.13 3.38
C GLN A 219 -11.07 -18.11 4.56
N ASN A 220 -11.47 -17.66 5.76
CA ASN A 220 -11.60 -18.55 6.91
C ASN A 220 -12.76 -19.55 6.76
N ALA A 221 -13.92 -19.11 6.26
CA ALA A 221 -15.04 -20.01 5.99
C ALA A 221 -14.66 -21.07 4.94
N LYS A 222 -14.00 -20.65 3.86
CA LYS A 222 -13.48 -21.54 2.82
C LYS A 222 -12.48 -22.54 3.37
N ARG A 223 -11.50 -22.10 4.18
CA ARG A 223 -10.50 -22.99 4.79
C ARG A 223 -11.16 -24.03 5.68
N LYS A 224 -12.11 -23.62 6.52
CA LYS A 224 -12.87 -24.53 7.39
C LYS A 224 -13.68 -25.54 6.59
N TYR A 225 -14.36 -25.11 5.52
CA TYR A 225 -15.10 -26.00 4.64
C TYR A 225 -14.19 -27.04 3.95
N GLN A 226 -13.00 -26.63 3.52
CA GLN A 226 -12.01 -27.53 2.90
C GLN A 226 -11.43 -28.55 3.89
N GLN A 227 -11.31 -28.20 5.16
CA GLN A 227 -10.80 -29.10 6.21
C GLN A 227 -11.86 -30.07 6.73
N ASP A 228 -13.06 -29.57 7.03
CA ASP A 228 -14.08 -30.32 7.76
C ASP A 228 -15.13 -30.96 6.84
N ALA A 229 -15.16 -30.59 5.55
CA ALA A 229 -16.24 -30.88 4.59
C ALA A 229 -17.65 -30.48 5.09
N LYS A 230 -17.72 -29.56 6.06
CA LYS A 230 -18.96 -29.06 6.66
C LYS A 230 -19.19 -27.61 6.25
N LEU A 231 -20.39 -27.32 5.73
CA LEU A 231 -20.76 -25.97 5.31
C LEU A 231 -20.86 -25.03 6.53
N PRO A 232 -20.04 -23.97 6.62
CA PRO A 232 -20.14 -22.99 7.69
C PRO A 232 -21.47 -22.24 7.64
N LYS A 233 -22.02 -21.90 8.82
CA LYS A 233 -23.28 -21.15 8.93
C LYS A 233 -23.19 -19.81 8.17
N GLY A 234 -24.22 -19.50 7.39
CA GLY A 234 -24.33 -18.24 6.63
C GLY A 234 -23.64 -18.26 5.26
N TRP A 235 -23.07 -19.39 4.83
CA TRP A 235 -22.50 -19.58 3.50
C TRP A 235 -23.29 -20.61 2.71
N HIS A 236 -23.40 -20.42 1.39
CA HIS A 236 -23.88 -21.46 0.48
C HIS A 236 -22.70 -22.23 -0.12
N GLN A 237 -22.90 -23.51 -0.42
CA GLN A 237 -21.87 -24.35 -1.04
C GLN A 237 -21.33 -23.72 -2.33
N ALA A 238 -22.20 -23.16 -3.17
CA ALA A 238 -21.80 -22.50 -4.41
C ALA A 238 -20.84 -21.31 -4.20
N ASP A 239 -20.89 -20.62 -3.05
CA ASP A 239 -20.00 -19.48 -2.77
C ASP A 239 -18.58 -19.93 -2.42
N LEU A 240 -18.47 -21.04 -1.69
CA LEU A 240 -17.18 -21.59 -1.26
C LEU A 240 -16.52 -22.42 -2.37
N ASP A 241 -17.32 -23.17 -3.13
CA ASP A 241 -16.86 -23.96 -4.29
C ASP A 241 -16.30 -23.06 -5.40
N ARG A 242 -16.84 -21.84 -5.57
CA ARG A 242 -16.33 -20.83 -6.51
C ARG A 242 -14.89 -20.41 -6.20
N GLY A 243 -14.53 -20.37 -4.92
CA GLY A 243 -13.15 -20.15 -4.46
C GLY A 243 -12.69 -18.69 -4.31
N PHE A 244 -13.52 -17.69 -4.61
CA PHE A 244 -13.28 -16.27 -4.33
C PHE A 244 -14.58 -15.55 -3.91
N ILE A 245 -14.44 -14.46 -3.16
CA ILE A 245 -15.56 -13.63 -2.68
C ILE A 245 -16.15 -12.80 -3.83
N THR A 246 -17.47 -12.65 -3.86
CA THR A 246 -18.18 -11.83 -4.85
C THR A 246 -19.33 -11.00 -4.23
N SER A 247 -19.44 -10.99 -2.90
CA SER A 247 -20.51 -10.33 -2.14
C SER A 247 -19.97 -9.11 -1.38
N GLY A 248 -20.88 -8.23 -0.94
CA GLY A 248 -20.49 -7.01 -0.22
C GLY A 248 -19.81 -6.01 -1.15
N LEU A 249 -18.70 -5.41 -0.72
CA LEU A 249 -17.95 -4.47 -1.56
C LEU A 249 -17.32 -5.17 -2.77
N TRP A 250 -16.99 -6.46 -2.61
CA TRP A 250 -16.47 -7.32 -3.67
C TRP A 250 -17.48 -7.60 -4.79
N ALA A 251 -18.76 -7.24 -4.62
CA ALA A 251 -19.75 -7.31 -5.69
C ALA A 251 -19.61 -6.17 -6.71
N TYR A 252 -18.94 -5.08 -6.34
CA TYR A 252 -18.86 -3.84 -7.12
C TYR A 252 -17.43 -3.51 -7.55
N SER A 253 -16.43 -3.90 -6.76
CA SER A 253 -15.01 -3.80 -7.10
C SER A 253 -14.37 -5.15 -6.89
N ARG A 254 -13.46 -5.56 -7.78
CA ARG A 254 -12.71 -6.81 -7.56
C ARG A 254 -11.62 -6.68 -6.51
N HIS A 255 -11.19 -5.46 -6.20
CA HIS A 255 -10.22 -5.15 -5.15
C HIS A 255 -10.63 -3.86 -4.43
N PRO A 256 -11.71 -3.87 -3.65
CA PRO A 256 -12.24 -2.66 -3.00
C PRO A 256 -11.27 -2.07 -1.97
N ASN A 257 -10.49 -2.91 -1.28
CA ASN A 257 -9.41 -2.47 -0.41
C ASN A 257 -8.29 -1.78 -1.20
N PHE A 258 -7.93 -2.29 -2.38
CA PHE A 258 -6.90 -1.67 -3.23
C PHE A 258 -7.36 -0.35 -3.84
N LEU A 259 -8.65 -0.23 -4.17
CA LEU A 259 -9.25 1.05 -4.58
C LEU A 259 -9.13 2.08 -3.45
N ALA A 260 -9.52 1.69 -2.23
CA ALA A 260 -9.45 2.59 -1.07
C ALA A 260 -8.00 2.98 -0.75
N GLU A 261 -7.06 2.04 -0.78
CA GLU A 261 -5.63 2.29 -0.56
C GLU A 261 -5.09 3.34 -1.56
N GLN A 262 -5.35 3.15 -2.87
CA GLN A 262 -4.97 4.15 -3.89
C GLN A 262 -5.63 5.51 -3.67
N ALA A 263 -6.91 5.51 -3.26
CA ALA A 263 -7.65 6.74 -2.99
C ALA A 263 -7.10 7.51 -1.78
N ILE A 264 -6.70 6.83 -0.69
CA ILE A 264 -6.12 7.48 0.50
C ILE A 264 -4.94 8.35 0.12
N TRP A 265 -3.96 7.78 -0.58
CA TRP A 265 -2.75 8.52 -0.93
C TRP A 265 -2.97 9.57 -2.02
N PHE A 266 -3.94 9.35 -2.91
CA PHE A 266 -4.36 10.37 -3.87
C PHE A 266 -5.06 11.55 -3.19
N ILE A 267 -5.91 11.30 -2.19
CA ILE A 267 -6.59 12.33 -1.41
C ILE A 267 -5.60 13.13 -0.56
N LEU A 268 -4.60 12.48 0.05
CA LEU A 268 -3.52 13.18 0.75
C LEU A 268 -2.73 14.10 -0.19
N TYR A 269 -2.44 13.64 -1.41
CA TYR A 269 -1.84 14.50 -2.44
C TYR A 269 -2.76 15.66 -2.86
N ASN A 270 -4.06 15.40 -3.01
CA ASN A 270 -5.03 16.44 -3.34
C ASN A 270 -5.13 17.49 -2.23
N TRP A 271 -5.01 17.06 -0.96
CA TRP A 271 -4.91 17.96 0.18
C TRP A 271 -3.67 18.85 0.08
N ALA A 272 -2.51 18.32 -0.31
CA ALA A 272 -1.31 19.12 -0.53
C ALA A 272 -1.48 20.16 -1.66
N CYS A 273 -2.18 19.80 -2.75
CA CYS A 273 -2.53 20.73 -3.83
C CYS A 273 -3.45 21.86 -3.32
N HIS A 274 -4.50 21.50 -2.57
CA HIS A 274 -5.40 22.46 -1.96
C HIS A 274 -4.66 23.40 -0.99
N ALA A 275 -3.82 22.84 -0.12
CA ALA A 275 -3.06 23.58 0.88
C ALA A 275 -2.08 24.60 0.28
N THR A 276 -1.73 24.47 -1.00
CA THR A 276 -0.81 25.37 -1.72
C THR A 276 -1.49 26.21 -2.79
N ASN A 277 -2.82 26.09 -2.93
CA ASN A 277 -3.59 26.70 -4.02
C ASN A 277 -3.05 26.37 -5.42
N THR A 278 -2.51 25.16 -5.62
CA THR A 278 -2.06 24.68 -6.94
C THR A 278 -2.93 23.54 -7.43
N MET A 279 -3.03 23.38 -8.77
CA MET A 279 -3.78 22.27 -9.37
C MET A 279 -3.01 20.95 -9.31
N TYR A 280 -1.69 21.02 -9.35
CA TYR A 280 -0.77 19.90 -9.24
C TYR A 280 0.57 20.35 -8.66
N ASN A 281 1.36 19.42 -8.13
CA ASN A 281 2.73 19.67 -7.70
C ASN A 281 3.57 18.38 -7.67
N TRP A 282 4.86 18.50 -7.39
CA TRP A 282 5.84 17.41 -7.45
C TRP A 282 5.58 16.28 -6.44
N SER A 283 4.83 16.54 -5.36
CA SER A 283 4.52 15.51 -4.35
C SER A 283 3.59 14.40 -4.87
N GLY A 284 2.92 14.61 -6.01
CA GLY A 284 2.03 13.63 -6.64
C GLY A 284 2.75 12.41 -7.25
N VAL A 285 4.09 12.45 -7.35
CA VAL A 285 4.88 11.31 -7.86
C VAL A 285 4.67 10.05 -7.02
N GLY A 286 4.43 10.20 -5.71
CA GLY A 286 4.17 9.09 -4.79
C GLY A 286 2.88 8.36 -5.13
N CYS A 287 1.74 9.05 -5.09
CA CYS A 287 0.44 8.43 -5.40
C CYS A 287 0.36 7.93 -6.85
N ALA A 288 0.97 8.63 -7.82
CA ALA A 288 1.04 8.17 -9.20
C ALA A 288 1.82 6.83 -9.32
N SER A 289 2.96 6.73 -8.65
CA SER A 289 3.77 5.51 -8.63
C SER A 289 3.06 4.36 -7.92
N LEU A 290 2.31 4.65 -6.86
CA LEU A 290 1.48 3.66 -6.17
C LEU A 290 0.37 3.12 -7.09
N ILE A 291 -0.34 3.98 -7.83
CA ILE A 291 -1.38 3.56 -8.77
C ILE A 291 -0.79 2.63 -9.84
N LEU A 292 0.38 2.97 -10.40
CA LEU A 292 1.07 2.11 -11.37
C LEU A 292 1.50 0.76 -10.76
N LEU A 293 2.01 0.78 -9.52
CA LEU A 293 2.35 -0.44 -8.78
C LEU A 293 1.13 -1.35 -8.64
N PHE A 294 0.00 -0.79 -8.19
CA PHE A 294 -1.24 -1.53 -8.00
C PHE A 294 -1.78 -2.08 -9.32
N GLN A 295 -1.65 -1.33 -10.42
CA GLN A 295 -2.04 -1.82 -11.74
C GLN A 295 -1.23 -3.08 -12.12
N GLY A 296 0.09 -3.05 -12.03
CA GLY A 296 0.93 -4.21 -12.37
C GLY A 296 0.75 -5.40 -11.41
N SER A 297 0.73 -5.12 -10.11
CA SER A 297 0.59 -6.12 -9.04
C SER A 297 -0.76 -6.84 -9.09
N THR A 298 -1.83 -6.10 -9.39
CA THR A 298 -3.19 -6.66 -9.51
C THR A 298 -3.31 -7.51 -10.76
N LEU A 299 -2.76 -7.09 -11.90
CA LEU A 299 -2.75 -7.92 -13.13
C LEU A 299 -2.06 -9.26 -12.91
N LEU A 300 -0.90 -9.28 -12.22
CA LEU A 300 -0.24 -10.53 -11.85
C LEU A 300 -1.14 -11.40 -10.95
N THR A 301 -1.70 -10.80 -9.90
CA THR A 301 -2.55 -11.50 -8.92
C THR A 301 -3.81 -12.09 -9.56
N GLU A 302 -4.46 -11.34 -10.45
CA GLU A 302 -5.64 -11.80 -11.19
C GLU A 302 -5.28 -12.89 -12.20
N SER A 303 -4.12 -12.83 -12.86
CA SER A 303 -3.69 -13.90 -13.78
C SER A 303 -3.52 -15.25 -13.07
N ILE A 304 -2.98 -15.22 -11.85
CA ILE A 304 -2.82 -16.42 -11.00
C ILE A 304 -4.20 -16.92 -10.55
N THR A 305 -5.07 -16.00 -10.16
CA THR A 305 -6.44 -16.32 -9.70
C THR A 305 -7.29 -16.91 -10.83
N ALA A 306 -7.21 -16.35 -12.03
CA ALA A 306 -7.90 -16.85 -13.22
C ALA A 306 -7.42 -18.25 -13.64
N GLY A 307 -6.13 -18.55 -13.45
CA GLY A 307 -5.59 -19.91 -13.65
C GLY A 307 -6.12 -20.93 -12.64
N LYS A 308 -6.59 -20.48 -11.46
CA LYS A 308 -7.07 -21.34 -10.38
C LYS A 308 -8.59 -21.55 -10.38
N TYR A 309 -9.36 -20.53 -10.73
CA TYR A 309 -10.83 -20.55 -10.65
C TYR A 309 -11.46 -20.23 -12.00
N THR A 310 -12.16 -21.20 -12.58
CA THR A 310 -12.78 -21.09 -13.91
C THR A 310 -13.86 -20.02 -13.99
N GLU A 311 -14.57 -19.75 -12.89
CA GLU A 311 -15.60 -18.71 -12.82
C GLU A 311 -15.05 -17.28 -12.74
N TYR A 312 -13.74 -17.11 -12.49
CA TYR A 312 -13.15 -15.78 -12.28
C TYR A 312 -13.21 -14.91 -13.54
N ALA A 313 -13.09 -15.50 -14.73
CA ALA A 313 -13.20 -14.78 -15.99
C ALA A 313 -14.58 -14.12 -16.17
N GLU A 314 -15.65 -14.77 -15.71
CA GLU A 314 -17.00 -14.19 -15.76
C GLU A 314 -17.16 -13.05 -14.74
N TYR A 315 -16.56 -13.20 -13.56
CA TYR A 315 -16.51 -12.13 -12.57
C TYR A 315 -15.77 -10.89 -13.10
N GLN A 316 -14.66 -11.07 -13.81
CA GLN A 316 -13.91 -9.98 -14.44
C GLN A 316 -14.71 -9.21 -15.51
N ARG A 317 -15.68 -9.85 -16.16
CA ARG A 317 -16.56 -9.20 -17.16
C ARG A 317 -17.64 -8.32 -16.54
N GLN A 318 -18.07 -8.63 -15.31
CA GLN A 318 -19.20 -7.95 -14.66
C GLN A 318 -18.77 -6.93 -13.61
N VAL A 319 -17.65 -7.15 -12.93
CA VAL A 319 -17.16 -6.30 -11.83
C VAL A 319 -15.82 -5.69 -12.21
N GLY A 320 -15.64 -4.38 -12.07
CA GLY A 320 -14.40 -3.70 -12.46
C GLY A 320 -13.26 -3.94 -11.48
N MET A 321 -12.02 -3.84 -11.94
CA MET A 321 -10.83 -4.16 -11.13
C MET A 321 -10.75 -3.30 -9.86
N PHE A 322 -10.86 -1.98 -10.03
CA PHE A 322 -10.91 -1.01 -8.94
C PHE A 322 -12.27 -0.30 -8.92
N MET A 323 -12.64 0.37 -10.00
CA MET A 323 -13.90 1.13 -10.10
C MET A 323 -15.10 0.24 -10.48
N PRO A 324 -16.31 0.49 -9.93
CA PRO A 324 -17.51 -0.22 -10.33
C PRO A 324 -17.88 0.01 -11.80
N MET A 325 -18.23 -1.08 -12.50
CA MET A 325 -18.78 -1.00 -13.87
C MET A 325 -20.30 -0.84 -13.89
N SER A 326 -20.96 -1.13 -12.78
CA SER A 326 -22.41 -1.03 -12.62
C SER A 326 -22.77 -0.73 -11.17
N LEU A 327 -23.92 -0.10 -10.98
CA LEU A 327 -24.59 0.02 -9.67
C LEU A 327 -25.27 -1.30 -9.24
N ARG A 328 -25.31 -2.30 -10.12
CA ARG A 328 -25.76 -3.65 -9.78
C ARG A 328 -24.54 -4.50 -9.45
N GLY A 329 -24.57 -5.14 -8.28
CA GLY A 329 -23.53 -6.08 -7.89
C GLY A 329 -23.49 -7.32 -8.79
N TYR A 330 -22.37 -8.05 -8.72
CA TYR A 330 -22.15 -9.30 -9.45
C TYR A 330 -23.35 -10.25 -9.38
N ARG A 331 -23.70 -10.84 -10.53
CA ARG A 331 -24.72 -11.89 -10.62
C ARG A 331 -24.07 -13.17 -11.14
N SER A 332 -24.06 -14.19 -10.30
CA SER A 332 -23.57 -15.52 -10.70
C SER A 332 -24.54 -16.15 -11.69
N ASN A 333 -24.01 -16.68 -12.80
CA ASN A 333 -24.78 -17.38 -13.83
C ASN A 333 -25.13 -18.84 -13.45
N THR A 334 -25.08 -19.20 -12.16
CA THR A 334 -25.24 -20.57 -11.63
C THR A 334 -26.66 -21.16 -11.76
N HIS A 335 -27.52 -20.62 -12.62
CA HIS A 335 -28.76 -21.28 -13.06
C HIS A 335 -28.61 -22.14 -14.33
N ARG A 336 -27.39 -22.39 -14.82
CA ARG A 336 -27.16 -23.56 -15.67
C ARG A 336 -26.67 -24.72 -14.81
N PRO A 337 -27.52 -25.73 -14.50
CA PRO A 337 -27.02 -26.95 -13.88
C PRO A 337 -25.87 -27.48 -14.76
N LYS A 338 -24.78 -27.95 -14.12
CA LYS A 338 -23.76 -28.74 -14.81
C LYS A 338 -24.48 -29.93 -15.43
N VAL A 339 -24.81 -29.84 -16.72
CA VAL A 339 -25.22 -31.00 -17.51
C VAL A 339 -23.99 -31.88 -17.50
N ILE A 340 -24.02 -32.92 -16.68
CA ILE A 340 -23.10 -34.04 -16.83
C ILE A 340 -23.44 -34.60 -18.20
N ASN A 341 -22.68 -34.21 -19.22
CA ASN A 341 -22.83 -34.79 -20.53
C ASN A 341 -22.62 -36.29 -20.35
N ALA A 342 -23.61 -37.10 -20.77
CA ALA A 342 -23.55 -38.55 -20.66
C ALA A 342 -22.28 -39.14 -21.29
N SER A 343 -21.66 -38.40 -22.23
CA SER A 343 -20.35 -38.70 -22.81
C SER A 343 -19.20 -38.71 -21.81
N ASP A 344 -19.19 -37.81 -20.83
CA ASP A 344 -18.11 -37.69 -19.84
C ASP A 344 -18.25 -38.75 -18.74
N ALA A 345 -19.48 -39.12 -18.39
CA ALA A 345 -19.77 -40.25 -17.53
C ALA A 345 -19.40 -41.58 -18.21
N ALA A 346 -19.71 -41.72 -19.51
CA ALA A 346 -19.34 -42.89 -20.31
C ALA A 346 -17.82 -43.03 -20.49
N LYS A 347 -17.10 -41.92 -20.70
CA LYS A 347 -15.62 -41.90 -20.77
C LYS A 347 -14.99 -42.36 -19.45
N ARG A 348 -15.47 -41.86 -18.31
CA ARG A 348 -14.98 -42.29 -16.99
C ARG A 348 -15.28 -43.77 -16.72
N GLN A 349 -16.41 -44.29 -17.19
CA GLN A 349 -16.74 -45.71 -17.09
C GLN A 349 -15.87 -46.59 -18.00
N GLN A 350 -15.53 -46.11 -19.21
CA GLN A 350 -14.61 -46.82 -20.10
C GLN A 350 -13.17 -46.82 -19.58
N GLU A 351 -12.70 -45.73 -18.98
CA GLU A 351 -11.38 -45.65 -18.37
C GLU A 351 -11.28 -46.56 -17.13
N ALA A 352 -12.32 -46.61 -16.29
CA ALA A 352 -12.39 -47.52 -15.14
C ALA A 352 -12.45 -49.01 -15.54
N ARG A 353 -12.99 -49.33 -16.72
CA ARG A 353 -13.01 -50.71 -17.27
C ARG A 353 -11.70 -51.13 -17.91
N LYS A 354 -10.83 -50.20 -18.29
CA LYS A 354 -9.50 -50.50 -18.84
C LYS A 354 -8.42 -50.70 -17.77
N GLN A 355 -8.73 -50.35 -16.52
CA GLN A 355 -7.83 -50.50 -15.36
C GLN A 355 -8.14 -51.73 -14.49
N LYS A 356 -9.13 -52.54 -14.88
CA LYS A 356 -9.35 -53.91 -14.40
C LYS A 356 -8.99 -54.86 -15.53
#